data_AF-A0A2T9X3D1-F1
#
_entry.id   AF-A0A2T9X3D1-F1
#
_cell.length_a   1.000
_cell.length_b   1.000
_cell.length_c   1.000
_cell.angle_alpha   90.00
_cell.angle_beta   90.00
_cell.angle_gamma   90.00
#
_symmetry.space_group_name_H-M   'P 1'
#
loop_
_entity.id
_entity.type
_entity.pdbx_description
1 polymer ?
#
loop_
_entity_poly.entity_id
_entity_poly.type
_entity_poly.pdbx_seq_one_letter_code
_entity_poly.pdbx_strand_id
1 'polypeptide(L)' 'MGNKVFTFGDIRIRDVKGKYYVYSIEKDKDS' A
#
# COMPACT_ATOMS: atom_id res chain seq x y z
N MET A 1 -17.78 -7.59 -0.76
CA MET A 1 -16.85 -6.74 0.02
C MET A 1 -15.58 -6.54 -0.79
N GLY A 2 -15.50 -5.42 -1.50
CA GLY A 2 -14.44 -5.17 -2.48
C GLY A 2 -13.07 -4.94 -1.83
N ASN A 3 -12.01 -5.28 -2.55
CA ASN A 3 -10.64 -5.04 -2.13
C ASN A 3 -10.45 -3.53 -1.90
N LYS A 4 -10.09 -3.13 -0.68
CA LYS A 4 -9.81 -1.74 -0.33
C LYS A 4 -8.30 -1.50 -0.38
N VAL A 5 -7.91 -0.37 -0.97
CA VAL A 5 -6.51 0.05 -1.05
C VAL A 5 -6.41 1.43 -0.40
N PHE A 6 -5.45 1.57 0.51
CA PHE A 6 -5.11 2.83 1.15
C PHE A 6 -3.67 3.20 0.79
N THR A 7 -3.40 4.48 0.58
CA THR A 7 -2.06 4.99 0.27
C THR A 7 -1.76 6.17 1.19
N PHE A 8 -0.62 6.12 1.87
CA PHE A 8 -0.12 7.14 2.77
C PHE A 8 1.33 7.42 2.44
N GLY A 9 1.62 8.53 1.74
CA GLY A 9 2.99 8.87 1.34
C GLY A 9 3.64 7.75 0.53
N ASP A 10 4.68 7.15 1.11
CA ASP A 10 5.48 6.02 0.62
C ASP A 10 4.96 4.66 1.12
N ILE A 11 3.78 4.58 1.72
CA ILE A 11 3.19 3.33 2.22
C ILE A 11 1.88 3.04 1.49
N ARG A 12 1.70 1.78 1.09
CA ARG A 12 0.44 1.26 0.54
C ARG A 12 -0.06 0.08 1.35
N ILE A 13 -1.35 0.08 1.67
CA ILE A 13 -2.02 -0.98 2.41
C ILE A 13 -3.13 -1.56 1.56
N ARG A 14 -3.20 -2.89 1.46
CA ARG A 14 -4.30 -3.61 0.80
C ARG A 14 -5.03 -4.50 1.80
N ASP A 15 -6.34 -4.32 1.91
CA ASP A 15 -7.24 -5.22 2.63
C ASP A 15 -7.82 -6.25 1.66
N VAL A 16 -7.52 -7.52 1.91
CA VAL A 16 -8.04 -8.67 1.18
C VAL A 16 -8.68 -9.64 2.19
N LYS A 17 -10.02 -9.66 2.24
CA LYS A 17 -10.80 -10.54 3.12
C LYS A 17 -10.39 -10.43 4.61
N GLY A 18 -10.08 -9.23 5.11
CA GLY A 18 -9.68 -8.98 6.49
C GLY A 18 -8.20 -9.23 6.77
N LYS A 19 -7.41 -9.59 5.75
CA LYS A 19 -5.94 -9.64 5.83
C LYS A 19 -5.36 -8.36 5.26
N TYR A 20 -4.43 -7.76 5.98
CA TYR A 20 -3.74 -6.53 5.59
C TYR A 20 -2.35 -6.85 5.04
N TYR A 21 -2.05 -6.32 3.86
CA TYR A 21 -0.73 -6.39 3.23
C TYR A 21 -0.15 -4.98 3.11
N VAL A 22 1.06 -4.79 3.62
CA VAL A 22 1.75 -3.49 3.65
C VAL A 22 2.91 -3.51 2.66
N TYR A 23 3.03 -2.45 1.86
CA TYR A 23 4.07 -2.26 0.86
C TYR A 23 4.72 -0.89 1.07
N SER A 24 6.05 -0.84 1.06
CA SER A 24 6.79 0.40 0.90
C SER A 24 6.91 0.72 -0.59
N ILE A 25 6.51 1.92 -0.97
CA ILE A 25 6.69 2.52 -2.28
C ILE A 25 7.99 3.30 -2.19
N GLU A 26 9.10 2.66 -2.53
CA GLU A 26 10.35 3.39 -2.74
C GLU A 26 10.15 4.36 -3.89
N LYS A 27 10.24 5.67 -3.59
CA LYS A 27 10.38 6.67 -4.63
C LYS A 27 11.83 6.66 -5.03
N ASP A 28 12.09 6.28 -6.28
CA ASP A 28 13.39 6.46 -6.92
C ASP A 28 13.90 7.87 -6.58
N LYS A 29 14.97 7.96 -5.80
CA LYS A 29 15.65 9.23 -5.57
C LYS A 29 16.44 9.49 -6.84
N ASP A 30 15.84 10.27 -7.73
CA ASP A 30 16.52 10.86 -8.89
C ASP A 30 17.89 11.38 -8.43
N SER A 31 18.95 10.83 -9.03
CA SER A 31 20.35 10.98 -8.64
C SER A 31 20.90 12.38 -8.93
#